data_AF-A0A8X6W106-F1
#
_entry.id   AF-A0A8X6W106-F1
#
_cell.length_a   1.000
_cell.length_b   1.000
_cell.length_c   1.000
_cell.angle_alpha   90.00
_cell.angle_beta   90.00
_cell.angle_gamma   90.00
#
_symmetry.space_group_name_H-M   'P 1'
#
loop_
_entity.id
_entity.type
_entity.pdbx_description
1 polymer ?
#
loop_
_entity_poly.entity_id
_entity_poly.type
_entity_poly.pdbx_seq_one_letter_code
_entity_poly.pdbx_strand_id
1 'polypeptide(L)'
;MGWWNHWSVLLQKKNEGHNVTVNGDRYRAMITNFFIPQLNNHDVQELWFQQDGATCHTARATIELLKDTFGDRLISRFGPVNLSPRSCDLTPYDYVLWGYVKSLVYADKPLTIDHLEDNIRRVIADIRPQMLEKVIENWTSRLDYLRASRGSPMPKIIFKM
;
A
#
# COMPACT_ATOMS: atom_id res chain seq x y z
N MET A 1 15.32 5.64 10.88
CA MET A 1 14.15 5.75 11.77
C MET A 1 13.34 6.94 11.31
N GLY A 2 12.11 6.76 10.80
CA GLY A 2 11.29 7.88 10.32
C GLY A 2 10.24 7.53 9.27
N TRP A 3 10.37 6.39 8.60
CA TRP A 3 9.61 6.03 7.40
C TRP A 3 8.11 5.74 7.60
N TRP A 4 7.61 5.71 8.85
CA TRP A 4 6.30 5.12 9.13
C TRP A 4 5.40 5.89 10.12
N ASN A 5 5.92 6.92 10.79
CA ASN A 5 5.13 7.67 11.78
C ASN A 5 3.98 8.50 11.19
N HIS A 6 3.86 8.58 9.87
CA HIS A 6 2.95 9.49 9.17
C HIS A 6 1.88 8.79 8.31
N TRP A 7 1.62 7.49 8.48
CA TRP A 7 0.34 6.93 8.01
C TRP A 7 -0.86 7.52 8.78
N SER A 8 -0.58 8.15 9.93
CA SER A 8 -1.51 9.04 10.67
C SER A 8 -1.90 10.30 9.87
N VAL A 9 -1.20 10.65 8.79
CA VAL A 9 -1.54 11.80 7.91
C VAL A 9 -2.59 11.45 6.86
N LEU A 10 -2.82 10.16 6.56
CA LEU A 10 -4.05 9.77 5.85
C LEU A 10 -5.30 9.88 6.76
N LEU A 11 -5.07 10.04 8.07
CA LEU A 11 -6.00 10.53 9.07
C LEU A 11 -5.59 11.92 9.58
N GLN A 12 -5.01 12.81 8.74
CA GLN A 12 -4.67 14.15 9.22
C GLN A 12 -5.96 14.89 9.60
N LYS A 13 -6.16 14.88 10.92
CA LYS A 13 -7.11 15.64 11.72
C LYS A 13 -8.53 15.60 11.21
N LYS A 14 -9.33 14.86 11.96
CA LYS A 14 -10.63 15.29 12.49
C LYS A 14 -10.73 16.83 12.53
N ASN A 15 -11.12 17.46 11.42
CA ASN A 15 -11.91 18.67 11.53
C ASN A 15 -13.26 18.15 12.01
N GLU A 16 -13.47 18.20 13.32
CA GLU A 16 -14.82 18.27 13.90
C GLU A 16 -15.70 17.02 13.77
N GLY A 17 -15.12 15.82 13.74
CA GLY A 17 -15.87 14.58 13.96
C GLY A 17 -16.59 13.98 12.74
N HIS A 18 -16.22 14.38 11.53
CA HIS A 18 -16.77 13.79 10.30
C HIS A 18 -15.80 12.82 9.62
N ASN A 19 -16.31 11.65 9.21
CA ASN A 19 -15.61 10.73 8.31
C ASN A 19 -15.41 11.41 6.95
N VAL A 20 -14.16 11.70 6.57
CA VAL A 20 -13.87 12.29 5.26
C VAL A 20 -13.39 11.23 4.30
N THR A 21 -14.11 11.05 3.20
CA THR A 21 -13.75 10.13 2.13
C THR A 21 -12.52 10.63 1.37
N VAL A 22 -11.58 9.73 1.06
CA VAL A 22 -10.47 10.02 0.16
C VAL A 22 -11.02 10.14 -1.26
N ASN A 23 -11.14 11.37 -1.77
CA ASN A 23 -11.43 11.64 -3.17
C ASN A 23 -10.12 11.80 -3.98
N GLY A 24 -10.24 11.95 -5.30
CA GLY A 24 -9.06 12.09 -6.17
C GLY A 24 -8.13 13.24 -5.78
N ASP A 25 -8.70 14.39 -5.39
CA ASP A 25 -7.92 15.58 -5.04
C ASP A 25 -7.11 15.37 -3.75
N ARG A 26 -7.75 14.80 -2.72
CA ARG A 26 -7.07 14.45 -1.46
C ARG A 26 -5.98 13.41 -1.67
N TYR A 27 -6.23 12.42 -2.52
CA TYR A 27 -5.23 11.41 -2.86
C TYR A 27 -4.01 12.05 -3.53
N ARG A 28 -4.21 12.87 -4.56
CA ARG A 28 -3.11 13.56 -5.26
C ARG A 28 -2.36 14.54 -4.34
N ALA A 29 -3.07 15.24 -3.46
CA ALA A 29 -2.45 16.11 -2.46
C ALA A 29 -1.57 15.31 -1.49
N MET A 30 -2.03 14.14 -1.03
CA MET A 30 -1.22 13.24 -0.20
C MET A 30 0.03 12.75 -0.95
N ILE A 31 -0.12 12.32 -2.20
CA ILE A 31 1.02 11.87 -3.01
C ILE A 31 2.06 12.98 -3.17
N THR A 32 1.62 14.18 -3.54
CA THR A 32 2.52 15.31 -3.86
C THR A 32 3.14 15.93 -2.63
N ASN A 33 2.35 16.18 -1.59
CA ASN A 33 2.80 16.98 -0.45
C ASN A 33 3.40 16.13 0.67
N PHE A 34 3.13 14.83 0.67
CA PHE A 34 3.58 13.94 1.71
C PHE A 34 4.44 12.80 1.16
N PHE A 35 3.90 11.93 0.31
CA PHE A 35 4.59 10.71 -0.10
C PHE A 35 5.88 10.96 -0.88
N ILE A 36 5.82 11.73 -1.98
CA ILE A 36 6.99 12.01 -2.84
C ILE A 36 8.12 12.69 -2.05
N PRO A 37 7.88 13.70 -1.20
CA PRO A 37 8.92 14.29 -0.34
C PRO A 37 9.63 13.29 0.59
N GLN A 38 8.99 12.19 1.00
CA GLN A 38 9.68 11.16 1.79
C GLN A 38 10.72 10.38 0.98
N LEU A 39 10.63 10.42 -0.35
CA LEU A 39 11.55 9.74 -1.26
C LEU A 39 12.80 10.57 -1.59
N ASN A 40 12.98 11.76 -1.01
CA ASN A 40 14.06 12.69 -1.36
C ASN A 40 15.50 12.10 -1.24
N ASN A 41 15.68 11.00 -0.51
CA ASN A 41 16.97 10.30 -0.39
C ASN A 41 17.14 9.16 -1.41
N HIS A 42 16.18 8.99 -2.33
CA HIS A 42 16.17 7.97 -3.37
C HIS A 42 16.01 8.63 -4.72
N ASP A 43 16.59 8.01 -5.75
CA ASP A 43 16.26 8.39 -7.11
C ASP A 43 14.87 7.86 -7.44
N VAL A 44 13.88 8.76 -7.42
CA VAL A 44 12.49 8.45 -7.78
C VAL A 44 12.39 7.89 -9.20
N GLN A 45 13.36 8.21 -10.06
CA GLN A 45 13.47 7.66 -11.41
C GLN A 45 14.03 6.23 -11.45
N GLU A 46 14.36 5.62 -10.33
CA GLU A 46 14.71 4.19 -10.24
C GLU A 46 13.63 3.37 -9.51
N LEU A 47 12.66 4.05 -8.88
CA LEU A 47 11.62 3.41 -8.10
C LEU A 47 10.44 2.96 -8.96
N TRP A 48 9.91 1.78 -8.62
CA TRP A 48 8.63 1.29 -9.11
C TRP A 48 7.52 1.68 -8.16
N PHE A 49 6.44 2.25 -8.70
CA PHE A 49 5.24 2.57 -7.94
C PHE A 49 4.09 1.66 -8.35
N GLN A 50 3.38 1.12 -7.36
CA GLN A 50 2.20 0.28 -7.58
C GLN A 50 1.01 0.81 -6.77
N GLN A 51 -0.16 0.85 -7.41
CA GLN A 51 -1.44 1.17 -6.76
C GLN A 51 -2.57 0.29 -7.29
N ASP A 52 -3.64 0.14 -6.50
CA ASP A 52 -4.81 -0.65 -6.87
C ASP A 52 -5.72 0.05 -7.90
N GLY A 53 -6.84 -0.62 -8.24
CA GLY A 53 -7.81 -0.14 -9.23
C GLY A 53 -8.86 0.85 -8.71
N ALA A 54 -8.71 1.44 -7.52
CA ALA A 54 -9.72 2.35 -6.96
C ALA A 54 -9.94 3.58 -7.85
N THR A 55 -11.16 4.12 -7.84
CA THR A 55 -11.55 5.23 -8.74
C THR A 55 -10.67 6.47 -8.57
N CYS A 56 -10.28 6.83 -7.35
CA CYS A 56 -9.39 7.97 -7.09
C CYS A 56 -7.96 7.74 -7.57
N HIS A 57 -7.47 6.49 -7.52
CA HIS A 57 -6.13 6.09 -7.95
C HIS A 57 -6.03 6.05 -9.48
N THR A 58 -7.11 5.63 -10.14
CA THR A 58 -7.18 5.42 -11.59
C THR A 58 -7.73 6.61 -12.36
N ALA A 59 -8.12 7.69 -11.67
CA ALA A 59 -8.53 8.94 -12.28
C ALA A 59 -7.41 9.48 -13.18
N ARG A 60 -7.77 10.04 -14.35
CA ARG A 60 -6.81 10.52 -15.35
C ARG A 60 -5.74 11.44 -14.75
N ALA A 61 -6.14 12.45 -13.98
CA ALA A 61 -5.22 13.38 -13.33
C ALA A 61 -4.27 12.70 -12.33
N THR A 62 -4.69 11.60 -11.70
CA THR A 62 -3.84 10.82 -10.78
C THR A 62 -2.82 10.00 -11.56
N ILE A 63 -3.26 9.36 -12.65
CA ILE A 63 -2.35 8.60 -13.52
C ILE A 63 -1.32 9.53 -14.18
N GLU A 64 -1.72 10.72 -14.65
CA GLU A 64 -0.81 11.72 -15.21
C GLU A 64 0.23 12.16 -14.18
N LEU A 65 -0.18 12.55 -12.96
CA LEU A 65 0.73 12.89 -11.87
C LEU A 65 1.77 11.79 -11.59
N LEU A 66 1.32 10.54 -11.53
CA LEU A 66 2.20 9.42 -11.22
C LEU A 66 3.10 9.05 -12.40
N LYS A 67 2.66 9.21 -13.64
CA LYS A 67 3.52 9.06 -14.82
C LYS A 67 4.59 10.13 -14.88
N ASP A 68 4.26 11.38 -14.57
CA ASP A 68 5.25 12.47 -14.51
C ASP A 68 6.32 12.21 -13.44
N THR A 69 5.93 11.55 -12.36
CA THR A 69 6.83 11.25 -11.23
C THR A 69 7.67 9.98 -11.47
N PHE A 70 7.03 8.87 -11.88
CA PHE A 70 7.62 7.54 -11.93
C PHE A 70 7.88 7.01 -13.35
N GLY A 71 7.48 7.75 -14.40
CA GLY A 71 7.65 7.36 -15.79
C GLY A 71 6.95 6.05 -16.14
N ASP A 72 7.65 5.20 -16.88
CA ASP A 72 7.17 3.86 -17.28
C ASP A 72 7.14 2.84 -16.13
N ARG A 73 7.63 3.20 -14.95
CA ARG A 73 7.69 2.33 -13.75
C ARG A 73 6.44 2.43 -12.87
N LEU A 74 5.29 2.70 -13.49
CA LEU A 74 4.00 2.77 -12.83
C LEU A 74 3.17 1.51 -13.14
N ILE A 75 2.89 0.74 -12.10
CA ILE A 75 2.02 -0.43 -12.11
C ILE A 75 0.63 -0.01 -11.60
N SER A 76 -0.30 0.21 -12.52
CA SER A 76 -1.65 0.66 -12.18
C SER A 76 -2.63 0.34 -13.30
N ARG A 77 -3.93 0.31 -13.00
CA ARG A 77 -4.95 0.30 -14.04
C ARG A 77 -4.88 1.60 -14.84
N PHE A 78 -4.71 1.49 -16.16
CA PHE A 78 -4.42 2.61 -17.09
C PHE A 78 -3.01 3.22 -16.98
N GLY A 79 -2.13 2.63 -16.17
CA GLY A 79 -0.70 2.93 -16.15
C GLY A 79 0.07 2.26 -17.31
N PRO A 80 1.37 2.57 -17.47
CA PRO A 80 2.25 1.93 -18.45
C PRO A 80 2.30 0.41 -18.30
N VAL A 81 2.34 -0.08 -17.05
CA VAL A 81 2.17 -1.50 -16.72
C VAL A 81 0.76 -1.72 -16.18
N ASN A 82 -0.12 -2.27 -17.03
CA ASN A 82 -1.53 -2.41 -16.71
C ASN A 82 -1.79 -3.57 -15.75
N LEU A 83 -2.41 -3.28 -14.61
CA LEU A 83 -2.95 -4.30 -13.71
C LEU A 83 -4.33 -4.76 -14.17
N SER A 84 -4.51 -6.08 -14.28
CA SER A 84 -5.84 -6.63 -14.56
C SER A 84 -6.79 -6.31 -13.40
N PRO A 85 -8.10 -6.09 -13.64
CA PRO A 85 -9.07 -5.84 -12.57
C PRO A 85 -9.13 -6.95 -11.51
N ARG A 86 -8.80 -8.19 -11.90
CA ARG A 86 -8.75 -9.37 -11.03
C ARG A 86 -7.39 -9.59 -10.34
N SER A 87 -6.41 -8.73 -10.64
CA SER A 87 -5.07 -8.78 -10.07
C SER A 87 -4.89 -7.84 -8.87
N CYS A 88 -5.94 -7.14 -8.44
CA CYS A 88 -5.91 -6.31 -7.23
C CYS A 88 -5.57 -7.15 -5.97
N ASP A 89 -5.86 -8.45 -5.99
CA ASP A 89 -5.53 -9.39 -4.90
C ASP A 89 -4.06 -9.87 -4.91
N LEU A 90 -3.23 -9.36 -5.85
CA LEU A 90 -1.85 -9.82 -6.05
C LEU A 90 -0.80 -8.92 -5.41
N THR A 91 -1.18 -7.84 -4.74
CA THR A 91 -0.25 -7.08 -3.90
C THR A 91 0.06 -7.92 -2.65
N PRO A 92 1.33 -8.31 -2.44
CA PRO A 92 1.70 -9.14 -1.30
C PRO A 92 1.55 -8.38 0.03
N TYR A 93 1.59 -7.05 -0.07
CA TYR A 93 1.33 -6.09 0.99
C TYR A 93 -0.09 -6.23 1.56
N ASP A 94 -1.12 -6.28 0.70
CA ASP A 94 -2.51 -6.26 1.14
C ASP A 94 -2.98 -7.60 1.70
N TYR A 95 -2.41 -8.73 1.23
CA TYR A 95 -2.81 -10.05 1.71
C TYR A 95 -2.07 -10.50 2.97
N VAL A 96 -0.74 -10.35 3.01
CA VAL A 96 0.09 -10.93 4.08
C VAL A 96 0.44 -9.89 5.14
N LEU A 97 1.00 -8.77 4.71
CA LEU A 97 1.49 -7.77 5.66
C LEU A 97 0.34 -7.06 6.37
N TRP A 98 -0.70 -6.67 5.63
CA TRP A 98 -1.83 -5.96 6.24
C TRP A 98 -2.63 -6.85 7.20
N GLY A 99 -2.83 -8.14 6.88
CA GLY A 99 -3.45 -9.10 7.80
C GLY A 99 -2.66 -9.26 9.11
N TYR A 100 -1.33 -9.33 9.00
CA TYR A 100 -0.43 -9.40 10.15
C TYR A 100 -0.46 -8.13 10.99
N VAL A 101 -0.21 -6.97 10.37
CA VAL A 101 -0.23 -5.67 11.04
C VAL A 101 -1.56 -5.47 11.75
N LYS A 102 -2.68 -5.76 11.08
CA LYS A 102 -4.02 -5.65 11.68
C LYS A 102 -4.18 -6.56 12.89
N SER A 103 -3.70 -7.81 12.83
CA SER A 103 -3.76 -8.72 13.97
C SER A 103 -3.02 -8.18 15.21
N LEU A 104 -1.86 -7.53 15.01
CA LEU A 104 -1.06 -6.96 16.09
C LEU A 104 -1.60 -5.62 16.60
N VAL A 105 -2.09 -4.77 15.70
CA VAL A 105 -2.65 -3.45 16.04
C VAL A 105 -3.93 -3.58 16.87
N TYR A 106 -4.72 -4.63 16.64
CA TYR A 106 -5.97 -4.89 17.36
C TYR A 106 -5.85 -5.93 18.49
N ALA A 107 -4.66 -6.46 18.77
CA ALA A 107 -4.46 -7.54 19.74
C ALA A 107 -4.93 -7.16 21.15
N ASP A 108 -4.75 -5.90 21.54
CA ASP A 108 -5.11 -5.32 22.84
C ASP A 108 -6.47 -4.60 22.83
N LYS A 109 -7.21 -4.66 21.72
CA LYS A 109 -8.55 -4.07 21.54
C LYS A 109 -8.59 -2.58 21.88
N PRO A 110 -7.95 -1.71 21.08
CA PRO A 110 -7.89 -0.29 21.36
C PRO A 110 -9.30 0.33 21.36
N LEU A 111 -9.60 1.10 22.42
CA LEU A 111 -10.90 1.76 22.62
C LEU A 111 -10.92 3.22 22.16
N THR A 112 -9.76 3.80 21.86
CA THR A 112 -9.60 5.18 21.42
C THR A 112 -8.78 5.25 20.14
N ILE A 113 -8.94 6.35 19.39
CA ILE A 113 -8.15 6.62 18.18
C ILE A 113 -6.67 6.77 18.54
N ASP A 114 -6.35 7.48 19.63
CA ASP A 114 -4.96 7.69 20.07
C ASP A 114 -4.26 6.36 20.35
N HIS A 115 -4.95 5.43 21.03
CA HIS A 115 -4.38 4.12 21.32
C HIS A 115 -4.19 3.28 20.04
N LEU A 116 -5.13 3.39 19.10
CA LEU A 116 -5.00 2.75 17.78
C LEU A 116 -3.80 3.32 16.99
N GLU A 117 -3.60 4.64 17.01
CA GLU A 117 -2.45 5.28 16.36
C GLU A 117 -1.13 4.83 16.96
N ASP A 118 -1.04 4.76 18.29
CA ASP A 118 0.16 4.32 18.98
C ASP A 118 0.49 2.85 18.68
N ASN A 119 -0.53 2.00 18.59
CA ASN A 119 -0.35 0.62 18.17
C ASN A 119 0.14 0.51 16.73
N ILE A 120 -0.40 1.31 15.80
CA ILE A 120 0.10 1.34 14.41
C ILE A 120 1.57 1.76 14.40
N ARG A 121 1.95 2.83 15.10
CA ARG A 121 3.34 3.30 15.16
C ARG A 121 4.28 2.22 15.70
N ARG A 122 3.91 1.58 16.81
CA ARG A 122 4.70 0.51 17.44
C ARG A 122 4.84 -0.71 16.52
N VAL A 123 3.73 -1.25 16.02
CA VAL A 123 3.73 -2.45 15.18
C VAL A 123 4.54 -2.24 13.92
N ILE A 124 4.40 -1.08 13.28
CA ILE A 124 5.18 -0.80 12.07
C ILE A 124 6.67 -0.63 12.39
N ALA A 125 7.03 0.00 13.50
CA ALA A 125 8.43 0.12 13.93
C ALA A 125 9.08 -1.25 14.22
N ASP A 126 8.29 -2.23 14.64
CA ASP A 126 8.73 -3.59 14.93
C ASP A 126 8.83 -4.49 13.67
N ILE A 127 8.41 -4.02 12.48
CA ILE A 127 8.54 -4.79 11.24
C ILE A 127 10.02 -4.92 10.88
N ARG A 128 10.53 -6.15 10.96
CA ARG A 128 11.91 -6.48 10.62
C ARG A 128 12.10 -6.67 9.10
N PRO A 129 13.26 -6.33 8.53
CA PRO A 129 13.55 -6.53 7.11
C PRO A 129 13.31 -7.97 6.62
N GLN A 130 13.65 -8.98 7.43
CA GLN A 130 13.46 -10.39 7.09
C GLN A 130 11.97 -10.76 6.90
N MET A 131 11.06 -10.03 7.53
CA MET A 131 9.62 -10.21 7.31
C MET A 131 9.22 -9.69 5.93
N LEU A 132 9.78 -8.56 5.51
CA LEU A 132 9.55 -7.99 4.17
C LEU A 132 10.11 -8.90 3.07
N GLU A 133 11.30 -9.48 3.29
CA GLU A 133 11.88 -10.48 2.38
C GLU A 133 10.94 -11.67 2.16
N LYS A 134 10.41 -12.27 3.23
CA LYS A 134 9.44 -13.38 3.14
C LYS A 134 8.15 -12.98 2.40
N VAL A 135 7.68 -11.74 2.58
CA VAL A 135 6.51 -11.21 1.87
C VAL A 135 6.79 -11.14 0.37
N ILE A 136 8.00 -10.70 -0.02
CA ILE A 136 8.44 -10.63 -1.42
C ILE A 136 8.64 -12.05 -2.01
N GLU A 137 9.28 -12.97 -1.29
CA GLU A 137 9.46 -14.36 -1.76
C GLU A 137 8.13 -15.06 -2.02
N ASN A 138 7.17 -14.90 -1.11
CA ASN A 138 5.82 -15.43 -1.27
C ASN A 138 5.08 -14.78 -2.45
N TRP A 139 5.31 -13.48 -2.70
CA TRP A 139 4.77 -12.81 -3.87
C TRP A 139 5.30 -13.41 -5.18
N THR A 140 6.61 -13.56 -5.29
CA THR A 140 7.27 -14.12 -6.47
C THR A 140 6.75 -15.53 -6.74
N SER A 141 6.66 -16.35 -5.70
CA SER A 141 6.10 -17.71 -5.80
C SER A 141 4.66 -17.73 -6.31
N ARG A 142 3.82 -16.77 -5.89
CA ARG A 142 2.44 -16.62 -6.37
C ARG A 142 2.37 -16.18 -7.82
N LEU A 143 3.24 -15.27 -8.24
CA LEU A 143 3.34 -14.87 -9.65
C LEU A 143 3.75 -16.04 -10.53
N ASP A 144 4.71 -16.85 -10.08
CA ASP A 144 5.13 -18.04 -10.80
C ASP A 144 4.01 -19.08 -10.91
N TYR A 145 3.22 -19.27 -9.84
CA TYR A 145 2.02 -20.11 -9.88
C TYR A 145 0.98 -19.59 -10.89
N LEU A 146 0.70 -18.29 -10.91
CA LEU A 146 -0.27 -17.70 -11.84
C LEU A 146 0.17 -17.78 -13.31
N ARG A 147 1.49 -17.63 -13.56
CA ARG A 147 2.09 -17.86 -14.87
C ARG A 147 1.92 -19.30 -15.32
N ALA A 148 2.16 -20.26 -14.42
CA ALA A 148 2.01 -21.68 -14.70
C ALA A 148 0.54 -22.11 -14.89
N SER A 149 -0.39 -21.49 -14.15
CA SER A 149 -1.81 -21.88 -14.12
C SER A 149 -2.69 -21.18 -15.16
N ARG A 150 -2.10 -20.37 -16.07
CA ARG A 150 -2.80 -19.55 -17.08
C ARG A 150 -3.94 -18.72 -16.49
N GLY A 151 -3.78 -18.21 -15.26
CA GLY A 151 -4.77 -17.37 -14.59
C GLY A 151 -5.90 -18.11 -13.88
N SER A 152 -5.72 -19.40 -13.56
CA SER A 152 -6.67 -20.14 -12.72
C SER A 152 -6.66 -19.61 -11.26
N PRO A 153 -7.81 -19.62 -10.55
CA PRO A 153 -7.88 -19.13 -9.17
C PRO A 153 -6.92 -19.88 -8.24
N MET A 154 -6.19 -19.15 -7.39
CA MET A 154 -5.31 -19.77 -6.39
C MET A 154 -6.12 -20.44 -5.28
N PRO A 155 -5.76 -21.66 -4.84
CA PRO A 155 -6.35 -22.26 -3.64
C PRO A 155 -6.03 -21.40 -2.40
N LYS A 156 -6.98 -21.28 -1.46
CA LYS A 156 -6.77 -20.60 -0.18
C LYS A 156 -5.67 -21.31 0.62
N ILE A 157 -4.50 -20.70 0.72
CA ILE A 157 -3.42 -21.16 1.59
C ILE A 157 -3.50 -20.40 2.92
N ILE A 158 -3.52 -21.16 4.02
CA ILE A 158 -3.45 -20.63 5.38
C ILE A 158 -1.99 -20.27 5.69
N PHE A 159 -1.73 -19.03 6.05
CA PHE A 159 -0.40 -18.57 6.44
C PHE A 159 -0.08 -19.00 7.87
N LYS A 160 1.10 -19.58 8.07
CA LYS A 160 1.71 -19.80 9.37
C LYS A 160 3.00 -18.99 9.40
N MET A 161 3.00 -17.89 10.16
CA MET A 161 4.18 -17.06 10.40
C MET A 161 5.06 -17.65 11.48
#